data_AF-A0A556N711-F1
#
_entry.id   AF-A0A556N711-F1
#
_cell.length_a   1.000
_cell.length_b   1.000
_cell.length_c   1.000
_cell.angle_alpha   90.00
_cell.angle_beta   90.00
_cell.angle_gamma   90.00
#
_symmetry.space_group_name_H-M   'P 1'
#
loop_
_entity.id
_entity.type
_entity.pdbx_description
1 polymer ?
#
loop_
_entity_poly.entity_id
_entity_poly.type
_entity_poly.pdbx_seq_one_letter_code
_entity_poly.pdbx_strand_id
1 'polypeptide(L)'
;MDFCNLVKNPIMMNLLTSGIILILVLGGCAGNSVMKKNRHLEFDCDKDFKVVFTESITISGTDSTDKITVKVKSPKLNGAYDMKQVRAASGVKYASKDGKYIFWEHQGEFKFGTEDSTYCLCD
;
A
#
# COMPACT_ATOMS: atom_id res chain seq x y z
N MET A 1 -1.77 15.13 20.85
CA MET A 1 -1.79 15.65 19.47
C MET A 1 -2.03 14.42 18.64
N ASP A 2 -3.26 13.94 18.67
CA ASP A 2 -3.67 12.69 18.05
C ASP A 2 -4.26 13.07 16.69
N PHE A 3 -3.51 12.86 15.62
CA PHE A 3 -3.78 13.48 14.32
C PHE A 3 -4.35 12.52 13.28
N CYS A 4 -4.76 11.31 13.67
CA CYS A 4 -5.34 10.39 12.70
C CYS A 4 -6.01 9.16 13.34
N ASN A 5 -7.08 8.64 12.71
CA ASN A 5 -7.55 7.28 12.98
C ASN A 5 -7.30 6.39 11.76
N LEU A 6 -6.52 5.32 11.94
CA LEU A 6 -6.42 4.24 10.96
C LEU A 6 -7.71 3.41 11.00
N VAL A 7 -8.52 3.49 9.94
CA VAL A 7 -9.70 2.64 9.81
C VAL A 7 -9.23 1.27 9.35
N LYS A 8 -9.01 0.36 10.31
CA LYS A 8 -8.62 -1.03 10.04
C LYS A 8 -9.78 -1.77 9.39
N ASN A 9 -9.74 -1.92 8.06
CA ASN A 9 -10.55 -2.94 7.39
C ASN A 9 -9.79 -4.28 7.46
N PRO A 10 -10.38 -5.36 8.02
CA PRO A 10 -9.70 -6.64 8.13
C PRO A 10 -9.41 -7.20 6.73
N ILE A 11 -8.13 -7.24 6.37
CA ILE A 11 -7.67 -7.96 5.19
C ILE A 11 -8.03 -9.44 5.41
N MET A 12 -8.95 -9.97 4.61
CA MET A 12 -9.20 -11.41 4.53
C MET A 12 -7.97 -12.09 3.94
N MET A 13 -7.05 -12.49 4.82
CA MET A 13 -5.95 -13.37 4.50
C MET A 13 -6.50 -14.80 4.42
N ASN A 14 -6.85 -15.23 3.22
CA ASN A 14 -7.34 -16.59 2.97
C ASN A 14 -6.13 -17.55 2.97
N LEU A 15 -5.67 -17.92 4.16
CA LEU A 15 -4.76 -19.05 4.37
C LEU A 15 -5.60 -20.32 4.32
N LEU A 16 -5.58 -21.03 3.20
CA LEU A 16 -6.04 -22.42 3.15
C LEU A 16 -5.05 -23.29 3.93
N THR A 17 -5.29 -23.40 5.24
CA THR A 17 -4.73 -24.47 6.06
C THR A 17 -5.47 -25.77 5.77
N SER A 18 -4.84 -26.67 5.01
CA SER A 18 -5.11 -28.10 5.09
C SER A 18 -3.79 -28.81 5.34
N GLY A 19 -3.55 -29.16 6.60
CA GLY A 19 -2.45 -30.02 6.96
C GLY A 19 -2.75 -31.45 6.52
N ILE A 20 -1.85 -32.04 5.73
CA ILE A 20 -1.67 -33.50 5.64
C ILE A 20 -0.16 -33.80 5.55
N ILE A 21 0.23 -34.66 6.48
CA ILE A 21 1.39 -35.54 6.66
C ILE A 21 2.34 -35.79 5.44
N LEU A 22 3.63 -35.82 5.79
CA LEU A 22 4.87 -36.16 5.06
C LEU A 22 4.75 -37.27 3.98
N ILE A 23 5.12 -36.96 2.73
CA ILE A 23 5.68 -37.89 1.75
C ILE A 23 6.75 -37.15 0.91
N LEU A 24 7.98 -37.68 0.90
CA LEU A 24 9.06 -37.28 -0.02
C LEU A 24 8.66 -37.60 -1.47
N VAL A 25 8.44 -36.56 -2.27
CA VAL A 25 8.42 -36.66 -3.73
C VAL A 25 9.40 -35.63 -4.28
N LEU A 26 10.55 -36.12 -4.77
CA LEU A 26 11.38 -35.40 -5.72
C LEU A 26 10.58 -35.30 -7.03
N GLY A 27 9.83 -34.22 -7.18
CA GLY A 27 8.96 -34.00 -8.33
C GLY A 27 8.67 -32.51 -8.49
N GLY A 28 9.51 -31.84 -9.29
CA GLY A 28 9.23 -30.57 -9.97
C GLY A 28 8.58 -29.45 -9.16
N CYS A 29 9.37 -28.50 -8.69
CA CYS A 29 8.89 -27.12 -8.52
C CYS A 29 8.67 -26.47 -9.91
N ALA A 30 7.72 -26.98 -10.68
CA ALA A 30 7.14 -26.29 -11.83
C ALA A 30 5.70 -25.87 -11.47
N GLY A 31 5.53 -25.33 -10.26
CA GLY A 31 4.31 -24.63 -9.89
C GLY A 31 4.49 -23.17 -10.28
N ASN A 32 3.77 -22.71 -11.31
CA ASN A 32 3.57 -21.28 -11.57
C ASN A 32 2.88 -20.66 -10.34
N SER A 33 3.69 -20.32 -9.34
CA SER A 33 3.22 -19.79 -8.07
C SER A 33 2.91 -18.32 -8.28
N VAL A 34 1.62 -17.98 -8.28
CA VAL A 34 1.16 -16.60 -8.37
C VAL A 34 0.96 -16.08 -6.95
N MET A 35 1.82 -15.17 -6.51
CA MET A 35 1.66 -14.46 -5.24
C MET A 35 0.91 -13.15 -5.48
N LYS A 36 -0.14 -12.89 -4.69
CA LYS A 36 -0.87 -11.62 -4.70
C LYS A 36 -0.73 -10.95 -3.34
N LYS A 37 -0.21 -9.72 -3.33
CA LYS A 37 -0.20 -8.84 -2.16
C LYS A 37 -1.18 -7.70 -2.43
N ASN A 38 -2.15 -7.53 -1.54
CA ASN A 38 -3.06 -6.40 -1.58
C ASN A 38 -3.01 -5.66 -0.24
N ARG A 39 -2.81 -4.35 -0.28
CA ARG A 39 -2.95 -3.46 0.88
C ARG A 39 -4.05 -2.47 0.58
N HIS A 40 -4.90 -2.23 1.56
CA HIS A 40 -5.90 -1.18 1.53
C HIS A 40 -5.89 -0.51 2.90
N LEU A 41 -5.50 0.76 2.93
CA LEU A 41 -5.34 1.54 4.16
C LEU A 41 -6.15 2.82 4.00
N GLU A 42 -6.95 3.12 5.01
CA GLU A 42 -7.76 4.33 5.07
C GLU A 42 -7.33 5.15 6.29
N PHE A 43 -7.04 6.43 6.03
CA PHE A 43 -6.52 7.38 7.00
C PHE A 43 -7.49 8.56 7.10
N ASP A 44 -7.98 8.79 8.32
CA ASP A 44 -8.78 9.96 8.65
C ASP A 44 -7.91 11.01 9.34
N CYS A 45 -7.42 11.93 8.51
CA CYS A 45 -6.53 13.09 8.71
C CYS A 45 -6.91 14.05 9.84
N ASP A 46 -7.63 15.08 9.42
CA ASP A 46 -8.29 16.07 10.26
C ASP A 46 -9.42 16.70 9.43
N LYS A 47 -10.44 17.27 10.10
CA LYS A 47 -11.59 18.02 9.55
C LYS A 47 -11.74 17.96 8.01
N ASP A 48 -12.19 16.80 7.53
CA ASP A 48 -12.55 16.51 6.14
C ASP A 48 -11.42 16.10 5.18
N PHE A 49 -10.22 15.73 5.65
CA PHE A 49 -9.17 15.15 4.80
C PHE A 49 -9.05 13.64 4.99
N LYS A 50 -9.51 12.87 3.99
CA LYS A 50 -9.42 11.42 3.98
C LYS A 50 -8.43 10.95 2.92
N VAL A 51 -7.57 10.00 3.27
CA VAL A 51 -6.62 9.36 2.35
C VAL A 51 -6.88 7.87 2.31
N VAL A 52 -6.99 7.30 1.11
CA VAL A 52 -7.11 5.87 0.88
C VAL A 52 -5.94 5.40 0.03
N PHE A 53 -5.03 4.65 0.63
CA PHE A 53 -3.93 4.00 -0.06
C PHE A 53 -4.35 2.59 -0.48
N THR A 54 -4.13 2.24 -1.75
CA THR A 54 -4.35 0.89 -2.26
C THR A 54 -3.12 0.43 -3.04
N GLU A 55 -2.55 -0.70 -2.67
CA GLU A 55 -1.45 -1.37 -3.36
C GLU A 55 -1.91 -2.76 -3.77
N SER A 56 -1.72 -3.11 -5.03
CA SER A 56 -1.93 -4.45 -5.57
C SER A 56 -0.67 -4.89 -6.31
N ILE A 57 -0.02 -5.95 -5.82
CA ILE A 57 1.15 -6.55 -6.44
C ILE A 57 0.80 -8.00 -6.79
N THR A 58 1.05 -8.37 -8.04
CA THR A 58 0.97 -9.75 -8.51
C THR A 58 2.34 -10.18 -8.98
N ILE A 59 2.88 -11.24 -8.41
CA ILE A 59 4.17 -11.84 -8.78
C ILE A 59 3.88 -13.19 -9.40
N SER A 60 4.36 -13.44 -10.62
CA SER A 60 4.21 -14.70 -11.35
C SER A 60 5.56 -15.10 -11.94
N GLY A 61 6.21 -16.12 -11.37
CA GLY A 61 7.57 -16.49 -11.79
C GLY A 61 8.56 -15.34 -11.56
N THR A 62 9.19 -14.84 -12.62
CA THR A 62 10.10 -13.67 -12.59
C THR A 62 9.39 -12.34 -12.84
N ASP A 63 8.12 -12.36 -13.21
CA ASP A 63 7.37 -11.15 -13.56
C ASP A 63 6.65 -10.59 -12.33
N SER A 64 6.62 -9.27 -12.21
CA SER A 64 5.85 -8.56 -11.19
C SER A 64 5.06 -7.42 -11.81
N THR A 65 3.77 -7.37 -11.50
CA THR A 65 2.90 -6.22 -11.81
C THR A 65 2.50 -5.54 -10.52
N ASP A 66 2.78 -4.25 -10.41
CA ASP A 66 2.38 -3.40 -9.31
C ASP A 66 1.38 -2.33 -9.76
N LYS A 67 0.37 -2.09 -8.94
CA LYS A 67 -0.54 -0.95 -9.07
C LYS A 67 -0.70 -0.31 -7.70
N ILE A 68 -0.23 0.92 -7.57
CA ILE A 68 -0.40 1.73 -6.36
C ILE A 68 -1.26 2.94 -6.70
N THR A 69 -2.33 3.13 -5.95
CA THR A 69 -3.24 4.26 -6.11
C THR A 69 -3.47 4.90 -4.74
N VAL A 70 -3.39 6.22 -4.69
CA VAL A 70 -3.81 7.00 -3.53
C VAL A 70 -5.02 7.83 -3.92
N LYS A 71 -6.12 7.66 -3.19
CA LYS A 71 -7.31 8.51 -3.32
C LYS A 71 -7.34 9.49 -2.17
N VAL A 72 -7.66 10.73 -2.48
CA VAL A 72 -7.79 11.81 -1.51
C VAL A 72 -9.18 12.39 -1.64
N LYS A 73 -9.83 12.63 -0.51
CA LYS A 73 -11.10 13.33 -0.45
C LYS A 73 -11.00 14.44 0.59
N SER A 74 -11.03 15.68 0.12
CA SER A 74 -11.10 16.90 0.93
C SER A 74 -11.71 18.06 0.15
N PRO A 75 -12.14 19.15 0.82
CA PRO A 75 -12.67 20.33 0.14
C PRO A 75 -11.69 20.98 -0.86
N LYS A 76 -10.38 20.87 -0.62
CA LYS A 76 -9.33 21.51 -1.44
C LYS A 76 -8.65 20.55 -2.43
N LEU A 77 -8.77 19.25 -2.20
CA LEU A 77 -8.12 18.21 -3.00
C LEU A 77 -9.01 16.97 -3.03
N ASN A 78 -9.51 16.63 -4.22
CA ASN A 78 -10.34 15.45 -4.43
C ASN A 78 -9.89 14.77 -5.72
N GLY A 79 -9.40 13.54 -5.62
CA GLY A 79 -8.83 12.85 -6.77
C GLY A 79 -8.24 11.48 -6.43
N ALA A 80 -7.92 10.74 -7.49
CA ALA A 80 -7.19 9.49 -7.44
C ALA A 80 -5.89 9.65 -8.22
N TYR A 81 -4.78 9.24 -7.62
CA TYR A 81 -3.45 9.40 -8.18
C TYR A 81 -2.80 8.03 -8.30
N ASP A 82 -2.41 7.67 -9.53
CA ASP A 82 -1.53 6.53 -9.74
C ASP A 82 -0.12 6.91 -9.29
N MET A 83 0.43 6.07 -8.42
CA MET A 83 1.72 6.30 -7.78
C MET A 83 2.72 5.23 -8.23
N LYS A 84 3.99 5.57 -8.15
CA LYS A 84 5.11 4.63 -8.29
C LYS A 84 6.02 4.74 -7.08
N GLN A 85 6.58 3.62 -6.66
CA GLN A 85 7.62 3.63 -5.64
C GLN A 85 8.84 4.40 -6.17
N VAL A 86 9.37 5.30 -5.34
CA VAL A 86 10.57 6.09 -5.64
C VAL A 86 11.60 5.88 -4.54
N ARG A 87 12.87 6.14 -4.88
CA ARG A 87 13.97 5.98 -3.92
C ARG A 87 13.78 6.94 -2.74
N ALA A 88 13.97 6.42 -1.54
CA ALA A 88 14.01 7.18 -0.29
C ALA A 88 15.21 6.74 0.56
N ALA A 89 15.71 7.62 1.43
CA ALA A 89 16.79 7.30 2.36
C ALA A 89 16.33 6.35 3.48
N SER A 90 15.04 6.40 3.84
CA SER A 90 14.41 5.52 4.83
C SER A 90 12.92 5.38 4.51
N GLY A 91 12.32 4.27 4.92
CA GLY A 91 10.90 3.99 4.67
C GLY A 91 10.58 3.71 3.20
N VAL A 92 9.29 3.74 2.87
CA VAL A 92 8.78 3.46 1.52
C VAL A 92 8.04 4.68 0.98
N LYS A 93 8.65 5.36 0.00
CA LYS A 93 8.10 6.57 -0.63
C LYS A 93 7.49 6.21 -1.98
N TYR A 94 6.33 6.76 -2.25
CA TYR A 94 5.60 6.66 -3.51
C TYR A 94 5.31 8.07 -4.03
N ALA A 95 5.44 8.29 -5.33
CA ALA A 95 5.18 9.58 -5.95
C ALA A 95 4.26 9.43 -7.17
N SER A 96 3.45 10.46 -7.43
CA SER A 96 2.64 10.54 -8.64
C SER A 96 3.52 10.65 -9.89
N LYS A 97 2.95 10.38 -11.08
CA LYS A 97 3.70 10.43 -12.35
C LYS A 97 4.41 11.77 -12.60
N ASP A 98 3.82 12.87 -12.14
CA ASP A 98 4.37 14.23 -12.21
C ASP A 98 5.28 14.60 -11.02
N GLY A 99 5.47 13.69 -10.05
CA GLY A 99 6.25 13.91 -8.84
C GLY A 99 5.62 14.86 -7.83
N LYS A 100 4.42 15.40 -8.12
CA LYS A 100 3.80 16.45 -7.31
C LYS A 100 3.32 15.94 -5.95
N TYR A 101 2.67 14.78 -5.94
CA TYR A 101 2.10 14.19 -4.74
C TYR A 101 2.95 13.02 -4.27
N ILE A 102 3.13 12.96 -2.96
CA ILE A 102 3.96 11.98 -2.28
C ILE A 102 3.13 11.29 -1.21
N PHE A 103 3.22 9.97 -1.18
CA PHE A 103 2.81 9.14 -0.05
C PHE A 103 4.05 8.47 0.53
N TRP A 104 4.29 8.59 1.83
CA TRP A 104 5.50 8.05 2.46
C TRP A 104 5.16 7.33 3.77
N GLU A 105 5.57 6.07 3.85
CA GLU A 105 5.52 5.26 5.06
C GLU A 105 6.90 5.22 5.71
N HIS A 106 7.02 5.70 6.94
CA HIS A 106 8.29 5.78 7.67
C HIS A 106 8.09 5.50 9.16
N GLN A 107 8.68 4.41 9.66
CA GLN A 107 8.67 4.04 11.09
C GLN A 107 7.27 3.93 11.73
N GLY A 108 6.28 3.44 10.97
CA GLY A 108 4.89 3.35 11.43
C GLY A 108 4.07 4.60 11.14
N GLU A 109 4.72 5.72 10.84
CA GLU A 109 4.06 6.95 10.39
C GLU A 109 3.72 6.86 8.88
N PHE A 110 2.59 7.44 8.51
CA PHE A 110 2.15 7.64 7.15
C PHE A 110 1.98 9.13 6.85
N LYS A 111 2.53 9.58 5.74
CA LYS A 111 2.47 10.98 5.29
C LYS A 111 1.92 11.06 3.88
N PHE A 112 1.03 12.00 3.64
CA PHE A 112 0.60 12.38 2.31
C PHE A 112 0.69 13.90 2.11
N GLY A 113 1.22 14.32 0.96
CA GLY A 113 1.42 15.73 0.67
C GLY A 113 2.19 15.98 -0.62
N THR A 114 2.86 17.13 -0.68
CA THR A 114 3.88 17.46 -1.67
C THR A 114 5.26 17.45 -1.01
N GLU A 115 6.34 17.69 -1.76
CA GLU A 115 7.68 17.79 -1.18
C GLU A 115 7.77 18.92 -0.13
N ASP A 116 7.06 20.02 -0.35
CA ASP A 116 7.09 21.23 0.48
C ASP A 116 5.97 21.31 1.53
N SER A 117 4.99 20.40 1.52
CA SER A 117 3.80 20.52 2.37
C SER A 117 3.20 19.17 2.74
N THR A 118 2.91 18.99 4.02
CA THR A 118 2.19 17.81 4.52
C THR A 118 0.70 18.12 4.62
N TYR A 119 -0.13 17.31 3.96
CA TYR A 119 -1.59 17.44 4.01
C TYR A 119 -2.24 16.46 4.98
N CYS A 120 -1.58 15.32 5.21
CA CYS A 120 -2.00 14.29 6.15
C CYS A 120 -0.76 13.65 6.78
N LEU A 121 -0.81 13.46 8.10
CA LEU A 121 0.19 12.78 8.91
C LEU A 121 -0.55 11.87 9.91
N CYS A 122 -0.22 10.59 9.92
CA CYS A 122 -0.82 9.59 10.81
C CYS A 122 0.27 8.74 11.44
N ASP A 123 0.20 8.52 12.76
CA ASP A 123 1.09 7.70 13.57
C ASP A 123 0.38 6.48 14.19
#